data_AF-I0FDK4-F1
#
_entry.id   AF-I0FDK4-F1
#
_cell.length_a   1.000
_cell.length_b   1.000
_cell.length_c   1.000
_cell.angle_alpha   90.00
_cell.angle_beta   90.00
_cell.angle_gamma   90.00
#
_symmetry.space_group_name_H-M   'P 1'
#
loop_
_entity.id
_entity.type
_entity.pdbx_description
1 polymer ?
#
loop_
_entity_poly.entity_id
_entity_poly.type
_entity_poly.pdbx_seq_one_letter_code
_entity_poly.pdbx_strand_id
1 'polypeptide(L)'
;MNIQNIYVFIKRHKLKIKVLFIIITSFASISILFSSFVYLKSNNNKINLKLKDKLAKLKRHNLTKTKQKLKLNNSKPEFYLIIDDVGYDEFMLDEFIKINLNINFSIIPFLPKSMEFYNKLQNKNKIIMIHFPMQSKHKNSIEKFHININDDEITIRTKIETTFNTYPNAKIMNNHMGSLITSNENIMKIMLIKLKEKNKYFFDSLTTKDSISIQTGKSIGILVEQRDIFLDNRDNEKSVIKALERAKQIARTKGIVKVIGHIWSKNTLKILQQESENLKKEFVFKNLINLYQREENNEGTWNRKLM
;
A
#
# COMPACT_ATOMS: atom_id res chain seq x y z
N MET A 1 60.60 46.62 21.54
CA MET A 1 60.61 46.50 20.06
C MET A 1 59.51 47.41 19.52
N ASN A 2 59.84 48.44 18.74
CA ASN A 2 58.91 49.52 18.38
C ASN A 2 57.77 49.00 17.46
N ILE A 3 56.52 49.44 17.68
CA ILE A 3 55.32 48.91 16.99
C ILE A 3 55.42 49.07 15.46
N GLN A 4 56.07 50.15 15.00
CA GLN A 4 56.35 50.37 13.58
C GLN A 4 57.23 49.27 12.95
N ASN A 5 58.19 48.71 13.69
CA ASN A 5 59.08 47.66 13.17
C ASN A 5 58.34 46.32 12.97
N ILE A 6 57.37 46.01 13.83
CA ILE A 6 56.53 44.80 13.71
C ILE A 6 55.62 44.91 12.47
N TYR A 7 55.03 46.08 12.25
CA TYR A 7 54.16 46.31 11.09
C TYR A 7 54.92 46.15 9.75
N VAL A 8 56.11 46.73 9.64
CA VAL A 8 56.96 46.60 8.45
C VAL A 8 57.40 45.15 8.24
N PHE A 9 57.76 44.44 9.31
CA PHE A 9 58.13 43.03 9.25
C PHE A 9 56.97 42.13 8.77
N ILE A 10 55.77 42.29 9.35
CA ILE A 10 54.57 41.56 8.95
C ILE A 10 54.21 41.85 7.49
N LYS A 11 54.34 43.11 7.04
CA LYS A 11 54.07 43.50 5.65
C LYS A 11 55.08 42.87 4.68
N ARG A 12 56.37 42.84 5.05
CA ARG A 12 57.46 42.24 4.25
C ARG A 12 57.37 40.71 4.17
N HIS A 13 56.85 40.04 5.21
CA HIS A 13 56.75 38.57 5.28
C HIS A 13 55.33 38.01 5.18
N LYS A 14 54.33 38.84 4.82
CA LYS A 14 52.89 38.51 4.80
C LYS A 14 52.58 37.19 4.10
N LEU A 15 53.22 36.94 2.95
CA LEU A 15 52.99 35.71 2.17
C LEU A 15 53.53 34.47 2.90
N LYS A 16 54.75 34.55 3.45
CA LYS A 16 55.37 33.46 4.21
C LYS A 16 54.57 33.12 5.47
N ILE A 17 54.05 34.14 6.17
CA ILE A 17 53.20 33.95 7.36
C ILE A 17 51.87 33.27 6.98
N LYS A 18 51.22 33.68 5.87
CA LYS A 18 50.00 33.02 5.39
C LYS A 18 50.23 31.55 5.02
N VAL A 19 51.31 31.25 4.31
CA VAL A 19 51.67 29.88 3.93
C VAL A 19 51.94 29.03 5.17
N LEU A 20 52.68 29.56 6.14
CA LEU A 20 52.96 28.87 7.40
C LEU A 20 51.67 28.58 8.19
N PHE A 21 50.73 29.54 8.23
CA PHE A 21 49.44 29.35 8.90
C PHE A 21 48.60 28.26 8.22
N ILE A 22 48.55 28.22 6.89
CA ILE A 22 47.83 27.17 6.14
C ILE A 22 48.45 25.79 6.39
N ILE A 23 49.78 25.70 6.44
CA ILE A 23 50.46 24.44 6.74
C ILE A 23 50.11 23.96 8.15
N ILE A 24 50.12 24.86 9.14
CA ILE A 24 49.80 24.52 10.54
C ILE A 24 48.34 24.06 10.66
N THR A 25 47.38 24.76 10.05
CA THR A 25 45.96 24.38 10.14
C THR A 25 45.68 23.09 9.38
N SER A 26 46.33 22.86 8.24
CA SER A 26 46.24 21.61 7.49
C SER A 26 46.79 20.43 8.32
N PHE A 27 47.96 20.59 8.94
CA PHE A 27 48.56 19.55 9.77
C PHE A 27 47.69 19.22 11.00
N ALA A 28 47.11 20.24 11.65
CA ALA A 28 46.17 20.05 12.75
C ALA A 28 44.92 19.25 12.31
N SER A 29 44.34 19.58 11.15
CA SER A 29 43.18 18.86 10.61
C SER A 29 43.46 17.39 10.31
N ILE A 30 44.64 17.09 9.75
CA ILE A 30 45.10 15.73 9.46
C ILE A 30 45.29 14.93 10.75
N SER A 31 45.85 15.55 11.79
CA SER A 31 46.04 14.90 13.09
C SER A 31 44.71 14.50 13.76
N ILE A 32 43.69 15.35 13.64
CA ILE A 32 42.35 15.08 14.16
C ILE A 32 41.71 13.93 13.37
N LEU A 33 41.80 13.96 12.04
CA LEU A 33 41.28 12.87 11.19
C LEU A 33 41.98 11.54 11.48
N PHE A 34 43.29 11.57 11.69
CA PHE A 34 44.07 10.38 12.03
C PHE A 34 43.68 9.82 13.40
N SER A 35 43.52 10.67 14.42
CA SER A 35 43.10 10.23 15.76
C SER A 35 41.68 9.62 15.73
N SER A 36 40.76 10.22 14.97
CA SER A 36 39.41 9.69 14.72
C SER A 36 39.46 8.33 13.99
N PHE A 37 40.32 8.21 12.98
CA PHE A 37 40.51 6.96 12.24
C PHE A 37 41.09 5.84 13.12
N VAL A 38 42.10 6.15 13.94
CA VAL A 38 42.67 5.20 14.91
C VAL A 38 41.63 4.77 15.94
N TYR A 39 40.83 5.71 16.45
CA TYR A 39 39.73 5.41 17.37
C TYR A 39 38.70 4.47 16.73
N LEU A 40 38.27 4.75 15.50
CA LEU A 40 37.33 3.91 14.75
C LEU A 40 37.89 2.51 14.49
N LYS A 41 39.16 2.42 14.06
CA LYS A 41 39.82 1.13 13.79
C LYS A 41 39.98 0.30 15.06
N SER A 42 40.40 0.93 16.17
CA SER A 42 40.58 0.27 17.45
C SER A 42 39.27 -0.25 18.06
N ASN A 43 38.13 0.37 17.74
CA ASN A 43 36.84 0.04 18.35
C ASN A 43 35.85 -0.66 17.40
N ASN A 44 36.28 -1.01 16.19
CA ASN A 44 35.41 -1.58 15.13
C ASN A 44 34.69 -2.87 15.59
N ASN A 45 35.39 -3.76 16.29
CA ASN A 45 34.80 -5.01 16.79
C ASN A 45 33.69 -4.75 17.81
N LYS A 46 33.89 -3.80 18.74
CA LYS A 46 32.92 -3.43 19.78
C LYS A 46 31.69 -2.75 19.19
N ILE A 47 31.87 -1.89 18.18
CA ILE A 47 30.78 -1.24 17.45
C ILE A 47 29.94 -2.28 16.69
N ASN A 48 30.59 -3.20 15.98
CA ASN A 48 29.91 -4.27 15.25
C ASN A 48 29.17 -5.24 16.17
N LEU A 49 29.73 -5.59 17.33
CA LEU A 49 29.05 -6.39 18.36
C LEU A 49 27.80 -5.69 18.87
N LYS A 50 27.90 -4.41 19.26
CA LYS A 50 26.76 -3.62 19.73
C LYS A 50 25.65 -3.48 18.67
N LEU A 51 26.03 -3.36 17.39
CA LEU A 51 25.08 -3.32 16.29
C LEU A 51 24.39 -4.67 16.07
N LYS A 52 25.16 -5.77 16.06
CA LYS A 52 24.63 -7.14 15.95
C LYS A 52 23.69 -7.47 17.10
N ASP A 53 24.01 -7.08 18.32
CA ASP A 53 23.16 -7.30 19.50
C ASP A 53 21.86 -6.50 19.41
N LYS A 54 21.92 -5.25 18.94
CA LYS A 54 20.72 -4.42 18.72
C LYS A 54 19.83 -5.03 17.64
N LEU A 55 20.41 -5.52 16.54
CA LEU A 55 19.69 -6.22 15.47
C LEU A 55 19.10 -7.55 15.95
N ALA A 56 19.84 -8.33 16.74
CA ALA A 56 19.37 -9.57 17.33
C ALA A 56 18.23 -9.33 18.33
N LYS A 57 18.30 -8.27 19.14
CA LYS A 57 17.25 -7.85 20.08
C LYS A 57 16.00 -7.40 19.34
N LEU A 58 16.13 -6.62 18.26
CA LEU A 58 15.00 -6.24 17.39
C LEU A 58 14.35 -7.45 16.72
N LYS A 59 15.16 -8.37 16.17
CA LYS A 59 14.66 -9.60 15.54
C LYS A 59 13.96 -10.50 16.56
N ARG A 60 14.52 -10.66 17.76
CA ARG A 60 13.90 -11.39 18.88
C ARG A 60 12.60 -10.73 19.34
N HIS A 61 12.59 -9.40 19.51
CA HIS A 61 11.40 -8.66 19.94
C HIS A 61 10.25 -8.78 18.93
N ASN A 62 10.58 -8.69 17.63
CA ASN A 62 9.63 -8.94 16.54
C ASN A 62 9.15 -10.39 16.54
N LEU A 63 10.04 -11.37 16.68
CA LEU A 63 9.68 -12.79 16.77
C LEU A 63 8.79 -13.09 17.99
N THR A 64 9.08 -12.50 19.15
CA THR A 64 8.24 -12.64 20.35
C THR A 64 6.89 -11.95 20.17
N LYS A 65 6.84 -10.74 19.58
CA LYS A 65 5.58 -10.04 19.29
C LYS A 65 4.72 -10.82 18.29
N THR A 66 5.33 -11.40 17.26
CA THR A 66 4.65 -12.29 16.30
C THR A 66 4.20 -13.58 16.97
N LYS A 67 5.03 -14.20 17.82
CA LYS A 67 4.68 -15.45 18.54
C LYS A 67 3.61 -15.23 19.60
N GLN A 68 3.57 -14.05 20.23
CA GLN A 68 2.56 -13.65 21.21
C GLN A 68 1.24 -13.29 20.52
N LYS A 69 1.28 -12.67 19.33
CA LYS A 69 0.10 -12.47 18.47
C LYS A 69 -0.47 -13.80 17.93
N LEU A 70 0.40 -14.75 17.57
CA LEU A 70 0.02 -16.11 17.15
C LEU A 70 -0.53 -16.95 18.31
N LYS A 71 -0.03 -16.76 19.55
CA LYS A 71 -0.55 -17.45 20.75
C LYS A 71 -1.90 -16.92 21.23
N LEU A 72 -2.30 -15.69 20.86
CA LEU A 72 -3.56 -15.10 21.32
C LEU A 72 -4.78 -15.41 20.44
N ASN A 73 -4.59 -15.91 19.22
CA ASN A 73 -5.71 -16.19 18.31
C ASN A 73 -5.74 -17.67 17.93
N ASN A 74 -6.58 -18.45 18.62
CA ASN A 74 -7.08 -19.75 18.16
C ASN A 74 -7.95 -19.63 16.88
N SER A 75 -8.02 -18.44 16.27
CA SER A 75 -8.79 -18.17 15.06
C SER A 75 -7.92 -18.42 13.82
N LYS A 76 -8.48 -19.16 12.85
CA LYS A 76 -7.95 -19.30 11.50
C LYS A 76 -7.51 -17.95 10.90
N PRO A 77 -6.42 -17.89 10.10
CA PRO A 77 -5.99 -16.65 9.47
C PRO A 77 -7.05 -16.08 8.52
N GLU A 78 -7.05 -14.77 8.35
CA GLU A 78 -8.06 -14.05 7.58
C GLU A 78 -7.70 -13.98 6.10
N PHE A 79 -8.69 -14.24 5.26
CA PHE A 79 -8.54 -14.21 3.81
C PHE A 79 -9.56 -13.22 3.23
N TYR A 80 -9.06 -12.19 2.56
CA TYR A 80 -9.88 -11.23 1.86
C TYR A 80 -9.69 -11.46 0.37
N LEU A 81 -10.64 -12.14 -0.25
CA LEU A 81 -10.63 -12.43 -1.67
C LEU A 81 -11.52 -11.40 -2.38
N ILE A 82 -10.90 -10.64 -3.29
CA ILE A 82 -11.56 -9.69 -4.17
C ILE A 82 -11.52 -10.27 -5.59
N ILE A 83 -12.65 -10.17 -6.30
CA ILE A 83 -12.74 -10.45 -7.74
C ILE A 83 -13.07 -9.14 -8.45
N ASP A 84 -12.08 -8.60 -9.14
CA ASP A 84 -12.15 -7.35 -9.91
C ASP A 84 -12.76 -7.58 -11.31
N ASP A 85 -12.99 -6.48 -12.02
CA ASP A 85 -13.49 -6.41 -13.41
C ASP A 85 -14.92 -6.93 -13.65
N VAL A 86 -15.77 -7.00 -12.61
CA VAL A 86 -17.18 -7.35 -12.80
C VAL A 86 -17.88 -6.28 -13.64
N GLY A 87 -18.47 -6.67 -14.78
CA GLY A 87 -19.19 -5.73 -15.65
C GLY A 87 -19.35 -6.16 -17.11
N TYR A 88 -18.55 -7.14 -17.58
CA TYR A 88 -18.58 -7.61 -18.97
C TYR A 88 -19.18 -9.01 -19.16
N ASP A 89 -18.76 -9.97 -18.34
CA ASP A 89 -19.07 -11.40 -18.53
C ASP A 89 -20.04 -11.92 -17.47
N GLU A 90 -21.28 -12.17 -17.89
CA GLU A 90 -22.35 -12.66 -17.00
C GLU A 90 -22.16 -14.13 -16.62
N PHE A 91 -21.68 -14.96 -17.55
CA PHE A 91 -21.48 -16.39 -17.30
C PHE A 91 -20.40 -16.58 -16.23
N MET A 92 -19.28 -15.87 -16.37
CA MET A 92 -18.21 -15.91 -15.38
C MET A 92 -18.70 -15.40 -14.02
N LEU A 93 -19.50 -14.32 -13.98
CA LEU A 93 -20.11 -13.82 -12.74
C LEU A 93 -20.92 -14.90 -12.03
N ASP A 94 -21.78 -15.62 -12.75
CA ASP A 94 -22.57 -16.71 -12.18
C ASP A 94 -21.71 -17.84 -11.60
N GLU A 95 -20.66 -18.23 -12.30
CA GLU A 95 -19.75 -19.28 -11.84
C GLU A 95 -18.98 -18.86 -10.59
N PHE A 96 -18.51 -17.62 -10.51
CA PHE A 96 -17.85 -17.10 -9.30
C PHE A 96 -18.84 -16.97 -8.11
N ILE A 97 -20.09 -16.59 -8.36
CA ILE A 97 -21.13 -16.51 -7.31
C ILE A 97 -21.39 -17.86 -6.65
N LYS A 98 -21.28 -18.97 -7.41
CA LYS A 98 -21.47 -20.34 -6.93
C LYS A 98 -20.34 -20.83 -6.03
N ILE A 99 -19.15 -20.22 -6.11
CA ILE A 99 -18.03 -20.60 -5.25
C ILE A 99 -18.44 -20.36 -3.79
N ASN A 100 -18.31 -21.43 -2.99
CA ASN A 100 -18.66 -21.42 -1.58
C ASN A 100 -17.57 -20.70 -0.76
N LEU A 101 -17.26 -19.44 -1.08
CA LEU A 101 -16.33 -18.57 -0.36
C LEU A 101 -16.95 -17.18 -0.20
N ASN A 102 -16.54 -16.46 0.84
CA ASN A 102 -16.98 -15.07 1.02
C ASN A 102 -16.13 -14.15 0.12
N ILE A 103 -16.62 -13.90 -1.09
CA ILE A 103 -15.95 -13.13 -2.13
C ILE A 103 -16.45 -11.69 -2.12
N ASN A 104 -15.52 -10.74 -2.25
CA ASN A 104 -15.80 -9.33 -2.43
C ASN A 104 -15.76 -9.03 -3.94
N PHE A 105 -16.87 -8.69 -4.55
CA PHE A 105 -16.95 -8.43 -6.00
C PHE A 105 -16.78 -6.94 -6.27
N SER A 106 -15.83 -6.58 -7.13
CA SER A 106 -15.61 -5.18 -7.51
C SER A 106 -16.13 -4.91 -8.91
N ILE A 107 -17.14 -4.04 -8.99
CA ILE A 107 -17.87 -3.72 -10.22
C ILE A 107 -17.26 -2.51 -10.89
N ILE A 108 -16.93 -2.61 -12.17
CA ILE A 108 -16.63 -1.45 -13.00
C ILE A 108 -17.94 -0.69 -13.21
N PRO A 109 -18.07 0.57 -12.75
CA PRO A 109 -19.32 1.30 -12.82
C PRO A 109 -19.63 1.76 -14.26
N PHE A 110 -20.92 1.95 -14.56
CA PHE A 110 -21.42 2.54 -15.81
C PHE A 110 -21.08 1.79 -17.12
N LEU A 111 -20.76 0.51 -17.06
CA LEU A 111 -20.83 -0.37 -18.24
C LEU A 111 -22.29 -0.77 -18.51
N PRO A 112 -22.62 -1.24 -19.73
CA PRO A 112 -23.99 -1.59 -20.10
C PRO A 112 -24.68 -2.54 -19.11
N LYS A 113 -23.94 -3.49 -18.50
CA LYS A 113 -24.47 -4.47 -17.55
C LYS A 113 -24.14 -4.18 -16.07
N SER A 114 -23.46 -3.08 -15.74
CA SER A 114 -23.00 -2.84 -14.36
C SER A 114 -24.14 -2.79 -13.34
N MET A 115 -25.27 -2.14 -13.67
CA MET A 115 -26.41 -2.04 -12.77
C MET A 115 -27.14 -3.38 -12.61
N GLU A 116 -27.25 -4.15 -13.69
CA GLU A 116 -27.81 -5.50 -13.67
C GLU A 116 -26.99 -6.41 -12.74
N PHE A 117 -25.65 -6.41 -12.90
CA PHE A 117 -24.74 -7.22 -12.06
C PHE A 117 -24.72 -6.75 -10.61
N TYR A 118 -24.81 -5.43 -10.39
CA TYR A 118 -24.96 -4.87 -9.05
C TYR A 118 -26.23 -5.41 -8.36
N ASN A 119 -27.38 -5.34 -9.01
CA ASN A 119 -28.64 -5.86 -8.47
C ASN A 119 -28.59 -7.38 -8.26
N LYS A 120 -27.98 -8.12 -9.19
CA LYS A 120 -27.78 -9.57 -9.09
C LYS A 120 -26.95 -9.93 -7.85
N LEU A 121 -25.84 -9.25 -7.62
CA LEU A 121 -24.98 -9.45 -6.46
C LEU A 121 -25.70 -9.07 -5.15
N GLN A 122 -26.49 -7.99 -5.14
CA GLN A 122 -27.30 -7.61 -3.99
C GLN A 122 -28.34 -8.68 -3.63
N ASN A 123 -29.09 -9.15 -4.62
CA ASN A 123 -30.13 -10.17 -4.42
C ASN A 123 -29.54 -11.50 -3.91
N LYS A 124 -28.25 -11.74 -4.15
CA LYS A 124 -27.49 -12.89 -3.65
C LYS A 124 -26.73 -12.61 -2.36
N ASN A 125 -26.96 -11.46 -1.71
CA ASN A 125 -26.27 -11.00 -0.50
C ASN A 125 -24.74 -11.05 -0.62
N LYS A 126 -24.21 -10.80 -1.81
CA LYS A 126 -22.77 -10.73 -2.05
C LYS A 126 -22.22 -9.37 -1.66
N ILE A 127 -20.93 -9.33 -1.36
CA ILE A 127 -20.24 -8.10 -0.97
C ILE A 127 -19.83 -7.36 -2.24
N ILE A 128 -20.10 -6.05 -2.28
CA ILE A 128 -19.93 -5.24 -3.48
C ILE A 128 -18.98 -4.06 -3.20
N MET A 129 -18.03 -3.89 -4.10
CA MET A 129 -17.09 -2.78 -4.18
C MET A 129 -17.20 -2.09 -5.56
N ILE A 130 -16.65 -0.89 -5.67
CA ILE A 130 -16.51 -0.17 -6.93
C ILE A 130 -15.09 -0.33 -7.46
N HIS A 131 -14.96 -0.89 -8.66
CA HIS A 131 -13.70 -0.97 -9.40
C HIS A 131 -13.59 0.20 -10.36
N PHE A 132 -13.13 1.34 -9.85
CA PHE A 132 -13.23 2.61 -10.56
C PHE A 132 -12.11 2.76 -11.61
N PRO A 133 -12.44 2.99 -12.89
CA PRO A 133 -11.46 3.27 -13.95
C PRO A 133 -10.59 4.49 -13.66
N MET A 134 -9.27 4.29 -13.65
CA MET A 134 -8.31 5.35 -13.42
C MET A 134 -7.19 5.29 -14.45
N GLN A 135 -6.77 6.45 -14.96
CA GLN A 135 -5.74 6.51 -15.99
C GLN A 135 -4.44 5.83 -15.54
N SER A 136 -3.85 5.05 -16.44
CA SER A 136 -2.58 4.36 -16.22
C SER A 136 -1.42 5.12 -16.90
N LYS A 137 -0.18 4.83 -16.49
CA LYS A 137 1.03 5.34 -17.16
C LYS A 137 1.16 4.79 -18.60
N HIS A 138 0.54 3.66 -18.88
CA HIS A 138 0.50 3.05 -20.21
C HIS A 138 -0.69 3.61 -21.01
N LYS A 139 -0.49 3.75 -22.34
CA LYS A 139 -1.53 4.20 -23.27
C LYS A 139 -2.52 3.07 -23.59
N ASN A 140 -3.18 2.55 -22.57
CA ASN A 140 -4.23 1.55 -22.71
C ASN A 140 -5.57 2.23 -22.95
N SER A 141 -6.47 1.56 -23.68
CA SER A 141 -7.88 1.95 -23.69
C SER A 141 -8.43 1.85 -22.27
N ILE A 142 -9.26 2.82 -21.90
CA ILE A 142 -9.92 2.89 -20.60
C ILE A 142 -11.39 3.27 -20.81
N GLU A 143 -12.26 2.91 -19.88
CA GLU A 143 -13.67 3.23 -19.91
C GLU A 143 -13.90 4.74 -19.98
N LYS A 144 -14.95 5.18 -20.69
CA LYS A 144 -15.27 6.61 -20.85
C LYS A 144 -15.40 7.32 -19.50
N PHE A 145 -16.02 6.66 -18.53
CA PHE A 145 -16.15 7.16 -17.16
C PHE A 145 -14.95 6.73 -16.31
N HIS A 146 -13.89 7.52 -16.35
CA HIS A 146 -12.65 7.29 -15.58
C HIS A 146 -12.13 8.58 -14.93
N ILE A 147 -11.25 8.45 -13.95
CA ILE A 147 -10.46 9.60 -13.44
C ILE A 147 -9.23 9.79 -14.33
N ASN A 148 -9.13 10.97 -14.93
CA ASN A 148 -8.04 11.39 -15.80
C ASN A 148 -7.04 12.26 -15.02
N ILE A 149 -5.77 12.24 -15.43
CA ILE A 149 -4.72 13.05 -14.80
C ILE A 149 -4.95 14.56 -14.94
N ASN A 150 -5.74 14.96 -15.95
CA ASN A 150 -6.09 16.34 -16.23
C ASN A 150 -7.46 16.75 -15.68
N ASP A 151 -8.19 15.84 -15.01
CA ASP A 151 -9.44 16.23 -14.35
C ASP A 151 -9.16 17.23 -13.22
N ASP A 152 -9.97 18.27 -13.13
CA ASP A 152 -9.95 19.17 -11.99
C ASP A 152 -10.64 18.54 -10.76
N GLU A 153 -10.49 19.20 -9.60
CA GLU A 153 -11.06 18.73 -8.34
C GLU A 153 -12.58 18.54 -8.43
N ILE A 154 -13.30 19.47 -9.06
CA ILE A 154 -14.76 19.43 -9.18
C ILE A 154 -15.19 18.18 -9.96
N THR A 155 -14.49 17.89 -11.07
CA THR A 155 -14.75 16.73 -11.91
C THR A 155 -14.49 15.43 -11.16
N ILE A 156 -13.36 15.31 -10.46
CA ILE A 156 -13.03 14.11 -9.65
C ILE A 156 -14.09 13.89 -8.57
N ARG A 157 -14.44 14.94 -7.82
CA ARG A 157 -15.44 14.87 -6.74
C ARG A 157 -16.82 14.51 -7.27
N THR A 158 -17.22 15.06 -8.40
CA THR A 158 -18.50 14.77 -9.06
C THR A 158 -18.54 13.33 -9.54
N LYS A 159 -17.47 12.83 -10.16
CA LYS A 159 -17.38 11.42 -10.60
C LYS A 159 -17.56 10.43 -9.44
N ILE A 160 -16.92 10.69 -8.30
CA ILE A 160 -17.06 9.87 -7.08
C ILE A 160 -18.49 9.98 -6.51
N GLU A 161 -19.03 11.19 -6.45
CA GLU A 161 -20.39 11.46 -5.97
C GLU A 161 -21.44 10.70 -6.78
N THR A 162 -21.43 10.87 -8.11
CA THR A 162 -22.32 10.17 -9.05
C THR A 162 -22.24 8.67 -8.85
N THR A 163 -21.03 8.12 -8.75
CA THR A 163 -20.83 6.67 -8.60
C THR A 163 -21.47 6.12 -7.32
N PHE A 164 -21.22 6.74 -6.18
CA PHE A 164 -21.79 6.23 -4.92
C PHE A 164 -23.28 6.55 -4.75
N ASN A 165 -23.82 7.50 -5.51
CA ASN A 165 -25.27 7.73 -5.58
C ASN A 165 -25.95 6.66 -6.45
N THR A 166 -25.30 6.21 -7.53
CA THR A 166 -25.78 5.09 -8.35
C THR A 166 -25.65 3.74 -7.65
N TYR A 167 -24.58 3.54 -6.86
CA TYR A 167 -24.28 2.27 -6.17
C TYR A 167 -24.24 2.45 -4.64
N PRO A 168 -25.38 2.78 -3.98
CA PRO A 168 -25.40 3.23 -2.59
C PRO A 168 -24.87 2.22 -1.55
N ASN A 169 -25.01 0.92 -1.83
CA ASN A 169 -24.61 -0.16 -0.92
C ASN A 169 -23.11 -0.47 -1.00
N ALA A 170 -22.41 -0.05 -2.07
CA ALA A 170 -20.97 -0.17 -2.12
C ALA A 170 -20.33 0.81 -1.13
N LYS A 171 -19.38 0.33 -0.31
CA LYS A 171 -18.68 1.15 0.71
C LYS A 171 -17.20 1.38 0.40
N ILE A 172 -16.64 0.59 -0.51
CA ILE A 172 -15.21 0.60 -0.83
C ILE A 172 -15.06 0.81 -2.33
N MET A 173 -14.10 1.65 -2.70
CA MET A 173 -13.63 1.83 -4.06
C MET A 173 -12.20 1.31 -4.18
N ASN A 174 -11.90 0.54 -5.22
CA ASN A 174 -10.53 0.27 -5.66
C ASN A 174 -10.29 0.77 -7.09
N ASN A 175 -9.04 0.76 -7.54
CA ASN A 175 -8.64 1.26 -8.85
C ASN A 175 -8.58 0.15 -9.90
N HIS A 176 -9.32 0.34 -11.00
CA HIS A 176 -9.07 -0.35 -12.27
C HIS A 176 -7.93 0.38 -12.99
N MET A 177 -6.83 -0.33 -13.24
CA MET A 177 -5.55 0.24 -13.66
C MET A 177 -5.04 1.33 -12.69
N GLY A 178 -5.03 2.61 -13.06
CA GLY A 178 -4.76 3.72 -12.16
C GLY A 178 -3.31 4.02 -11.84
N SER A 179 -2.32 3.40 -12.50
CA SER A 179 -0.91 3.60 -12.15
C SER A 179 -0.43 5.06 -12.27
N LEU A 180 -1.07 5.89 -13.09
CA LEU A 180 -0.76 7.32 -13.16
C LEU A 180 -1.45 8.09 -12.02
N ILE A 181 -2.73 7.79 -11.78
CA ILE A 181 -3.54 8.43 -10.74
C ILE A 181 -3.03 8.11 -9.34
N THR A 182 -2.77 6.84 -9.02
CA THR A 182 -2.30 6.44 -7.69
C THR A 182 -0.88 6.89 -7.38
N SER A 183 -0.12 7.34 -8.38
CA SER A 183 1.19 7.99 -8.21
C SER A 183 1.10 9.52 -8.07
N ASN A 184 -0.09 10.12 -8.18
CA ASN A 184 -0.29 11.56 -8.11
C ASN A 184 -0.90 11.98 -6.77
N GLU A 185 -0.13 12.70 -5.95
CA GLU A 185 -0.52 13.09 -4.60
C GLU A 185 -1.75 14.00 -4.56
N ASN A 186 -1.83 14.99 -5.45
CA ASN A 186 -2.95 15.93 -5.47
C ASN A 186 -4.27 15.23 -5.77
N ILE A 187 -4.31 14.39 -6.82
CA ILE A 187 -5.52 13.64 -7.18
C ILE A 187 -5.89 12.64 -6.08
N MET A 188 -4.91 11.89 -5.55
CA MET A 188 -5.17 10.96 -4.45
C MET A 188 -5.73 11.66 -3.22
N LYS A 189 -5.23 12.85 -2.87
CA LYS A 189 -5.74 13.64 -1.75
C LYS A 189 -7.20 14.03 -1.97
N ILE A 190 -7.53 14.56 -3.15
CA ILE A 190 -8.92 14.92 -3.52
C ILE A 190 -9.84 13.71 -3.41
N MET A 191 -9.44 12.58 -3.98
CA MET A 191 -10.25 11.35 -3.95
C MET A 191 -10.47 10.85 -2.52
N LEU A 192 -9.41 10.75 -1.72
CA LEU A 192 -9.49 10.23 -0.35
C LEU A 192 -10.37 11.12 0.53
N ILE A 193 -10.22 12.45 0.44
CA ILE A 193 -11.07 13.40 1.17
C ILE A 193 -12.53 13.20 0.77
N LYS A 194 -12.83 13.14 -0.54
CA LYS A 194 -14.22 12.96 -1.01
C LYS A 194 -14.83 11.63 -0.55
N LEU A 195 -14.04 10.56 -0.55
CA LEU A 195 -14.49 9.26 -0.02
C LEU A 195 -14.79 9.34 1.48
N LYS A 196 -13.92 10.00 2.27
CA LYS A 196 -14.14 10.21 3.71
C LYS A 196 -15.43 10.98 3.98
N GLU A 197 -15.68 12.09 3.28
CA GLU A 197 -16.92 12.87 3.39
C GLU A 197 -18.17 12.01 3.16
N LYS A 198 -18.10 11.02 2.25
CA LYS A 198 -19.21 10.10 1.95
C LYS A 198 -19.24 8.85 2.83
N ASN A 199 -18.38 8.75 3.86
CA ASN A 199 -18.18 7.55 4.68
C ASN A 199 -17.88 6.30 3.82
N LYS A 200 -16.99 6.47 2.83
CA LYS A 200 -16.48 5.44 1.93
C LYS A 200 -14.97 5.27 2.10
N TYR A 201 -14.45 4.16 1.60
CA TYR A 201 -13.05 3.78 1.76
C TYR A 201 -12.35 3.55 0.43
N PHE A 202 -11.03 3.71 0.44
CA PHE A 202 -10.19 3.40 -0.71
C PHE A 202 -9.31 2.18 -0.41
N PHE A 203 -9.40 1.19 -1.29
CA PHE A 203 -8.52 0.02 -1.32
C PHE A 203 -7.64 0.11 -2.58
N ASP A 204 -6.33 0.20 -2.41
CA ASP A 204 -5.41 0.29 -3.54
C ASP A 204 -5.04 -1.11 -4.06
N SER A 205 -5.41 -1.39 -5.31
CA SER A 205 -5.06 -2.63 -6.02
C SER A 205 -3.55 -2.76 -6.28
N LEU A 206 -2.78 -1.69 -6.05
CA LEU A 206 -1.33 -1.61 -6.13
C LEU A 206 -0.82 -2.06 -7.51
N THR A 207 -1.26 -1.35 -8.55
CA THR A 207 -0.89 -1.60 -9.96
C THR A 207 0.45 -0.99 -10.35
N THR A 208 1.04 -0.18 -9.45
CA THR A 208 2.39 0.38 -9.58
C THR A 208 3.08 0.41 -8.23
N LYS A 209 4.41 0.22 -8.25
CA LYS A 209 5.26 0.37 -7.06
C LYS A 209 5.36 1.83 -6.58
N ASP A 210 5.06 2.77 -7.48
CA ASP A 210 5.13 4.22 -7.22
C ASP A 210 3.83 4.76 -6.60
N SER A 211 2.88 3.88 -6.24
CA SER A 211 1.64 4.31 -5.60
C SER A 211 1.93 5.02 -4.28
N ILE A 212 1.35 6.20 -4.12
CA ILE A 212 1.48 7.05 -2.92
C ILE A 212 0.19 7.07 -2.09
N SER A 213 -0.74 6.16 -2.37
CA SER A 213 -2.08 6.12 -1.75
C SER A 213 -2.02 6.00 -0.22
N ILE A 214 -1.16 5.11 0.29
CA ILE A 214 -0.94 4.90 1.73
C ILE A 214 -0.31 6.13 2.38
N GLN A 215 0.70 6.71 1.75
CA GLN A 215 1.43 7.88 2.24
C GLN A 215 0.47 9.08 2.32
N THR A 216 -0.30 9.29 1.27
CA THR A 216 -1.31 10.36 1.18
C THR A 216 -2.38 10.16 2.24
N GLY A 217 -2.97 8.97 2.34
CA GLY A 217 -3.96 8.64 3.36
C GLY A 217 -3.46 8.93 4.77
N LYS A 218 -2.25 8.47 5.11
CA LYS A 218 -1.60 8.77 6.39
C LYS A 218 -1.45 10.26 6.64
N SER A 219 -1.05 11.04 5.64
CA SER A 219 -0.84 12.49 5.78
C SER A 219 -2.11 13.27 6.11
N ILE A 220 -3.29 12.74 5.76
CA ILE A 220 -4.61 13.37 5.98
C ILE A 220 -5.50 12.58 6.95
N GLY A 221 -4.93 11.62 7.69
CA GLY A 221 -5.66 10.81 8.68
C GLY A 221 -6.80 9.98 8.05
N ILE A 222 -6.50 9.31 6.94
CA ILE A 222 -7.41 8.39 6.23
C ILE A 222 -6.71 7.04 6.05
N LEU A 223 -7.34 5.98 6.56
CA LEU A 223 -6.89 4.62 6.29
C LEU A 223 -7.05 4.28 4.81
N VAL A 224 -5.96 3.79 4.24
CA VAL A 224 -5.94 3.12 2.94
C VAL A 224 -5.38 1.73 3.17
N GLU A 225 -6.01 0.73 2.57
CA GLU A 225 -5.51 -0.64 2.55
C GLU A 225 -5.00 -0.98 1.16
N GLN A 226 -4.04 -1.91 1.08
CA GLN A 226 -3.45 -2.36 -0.16
C GLN A 226 -3.53 -3.87 -0.33
N ARG A 227 -3.67 -4.32 -1.58
CA ARG A 227 -3.53 -5.73 -1.95
C ARG A 227 -2.16 -6.29 -1.57
N ASP A 228 -2.12 -7.54 -1.08
CA ASP A 228 -0.88 -8.29 -0.89
C ASP A 228 -0.44 -9.03 -2.18
N ILE A 229 -1.36 -9.70 -2.89
CA ILE A 229 -1.03 -10.54 -4.05
C ILE A 229 -2.15 -10.61 -5.10
N PHE A 230 -1.78 -10.64 -6.38
CA PHE A 230 -2.67 -10.97 -7.50
C PHE A 230 -2.58 -12.47 -7.80
N LEU A 231 -3.70 -13.13 -8.10
CA LEU A 231 -3.74 -14.54 -8.47
C LEU A 231 -3.34 -14.75 -9.95
N ASP A 232 -3.73 -13.84 -10.83
CA ASP A 232 -3.79 -14.04 -12.28
C ASP A 232 -2.97 -13.00 -13.06
N ASN A 233 -1.91 -12.44 -12.45
CA ASN A 233 -0.90 -11.64 -13.16
C ASN A 233 -0.33 -12.35 -14.41
N ARG A 234 -0.33 -13.69 -14.40
CA ARG A 234 -0.13 -14.53 -15.57
C ARG A 234 -1.24 -15.56 -15.57
N ASP A 235 -2.18 -15.43 -16.51
CA ASP A 235 -3.39 -16.27 -16.53
C ASP A 235 -3.12 -17.65 -17.15
N ASN A 236 -2.43 -18.50 -16.39
CA ASN A 236 -2.32 -19.93 -16.64
C ASN A 236 -2.38 -20.67 -15.31
N GLU A 237 -2.90 -21.89 -15.34
CA GLU A 237 -3.15 -22.73 -14.16
C GLU A 237 -1.95 -22.81 -13.21
N LYS A 238 -0.75 -23.12 -13.73
CA LYS A 238 0.48 -23.23 -12.92
C LYS A 238 0.82 -21.93 -12.17
N SER A 239 0.63 -20.79 -12.83
CA SER A 239 0.93 -19.48 -12.25
C SER A 239 -0.09 -19.09 -11.19
N VAL A 240 -1.38 -19.36 -11.45
CA VAL A 240 -2.47 -19.13 -10.49
C VAL A 240 -2.30 -20.00 -9.24
N ILE A 241 -2.01 -21.30 -9.39
CA ILE A 241 -1.72 -22.19 -8.26
C ILE A 241 -0.56 -21.64 -7.42
N LYS A 242 0.54 -21.24 -8.07
CA LYS A 242 1.71 -20.68 -7.37
C LYS A 242 1.37 -19.39 -6.62
N ALA A 243 0.54 -18.53 -7.21
CA ALA A 243 0.09 -17.31 -6.56
C ALA A 243 -0.83 -17.59 -5.37
N LEU A 244 -1.74 -18.55 -5.49
CA LEU A 244 -2.61 -18.99 -4.40
C LEU A 244 -1.79 -19.58 -3.23
N GLU A 245 -0.80 -20.44 -3.51
CA GLU A 245 0.08 -20.96 -2.46
C GLU A 245 0.87 -19.86 -1.75
N ARG A 246 1.32 -18.85 -2.50
CA ARG A 246 1.96 -17.67 -1.91
C ARG A 246 0.97 -16.87 -1.05
N ALA A 247 -0.29 -16.74 -1.46
CA ALA A 247 -1.33 -16.09 -0.66
C ALA A 247 -1.58 -16.85 0.65
N LYS A 248 -1.71 -18.18 0.60
CA LYS A 248 -1.83 -19.05 1.79
C LYS A 248 -0.64 -18.84 2.73
N GLN A 249 0.59 -18.80 2.21
CA GLN A 249 1.78 -18.55 3.03
C GLN A 249 1.79 -17.16 3.69
N ILE A 250 1.35 -16.12 2.97
CA ILE A 250 1.21 -14.77 3.54
C ILE A 250 0.19 -14.79 4.68
N ALA A 251 -0.97 -15.42 4.49
CA ALA A 251 -2.01 -15.56 5.50
C ALA A 251 -1.50 -16.28 6.75
N ARG A 252 -0.83 -17.43 6.60
CA ARG A 252 -0.20 -18.19 7.69
C ARG A 252 0.80 -17.35 8.49
N THR A 253 1.59 -16.54 7.78
CA THR A 253 2.69 -15.78 8.41
C THR A 253 2.21 -14.49 9.07
N LYS A 254 1.31 -13.75 8.42
CA LYS A 254 0.83 -12.43 8.88
C LYS A 254 -0.48 -12.52 9.69
N GLY A 255 -1.18 -13.64 9.62
CA GLY A 255 -2.53 -13.82 10.14
C GLY A 255 -3.64 -13.27 9.23
N ILE A 256 -3.26 -12.62 8.12
CA ILE A 256 -4.18 -11.95 7.18
C ILE A 256 -3.55 -11.90 5.77
N VAL A 257 -4.36 -12.02 4.74
CA VAL A 257 -3.97 -11.76 3.35
C VAL A 257 -5.10 -11.07 2.56
N LYS A 258 -4.73 -10.11 1.72
CA LYS A 258 -5.63 -9.43 0.76
C LYS A 258 -5.25 -9.83 -0.67
N VAL A 259 -6.15 -10.53 -1.35
CA VAL A 259 -5.92 -11.20 -2.62
C VAL A 259 -6.88 -10.66 -3.66
N ILE A 260 -6.36 -10.30 -4.84
CA ILE A 260 -7.20 -9.98 -6.00
C ILE A 260 -7.03 -11.07 -7.05
N GLY A 261 -8.15 -11.56 -7.59
CA GLY A 261 -8.22 -12.16 -8.92
C GLY A 261 -9.20 -11.36 -9.78
N HIS A 262 -9.37 -11.75 -11.03
CA HIS A 262 -10.25 -11.04 -11.96
C HIS A 262 -11.30 -11.96 -12.56
N ILE A 263 -12.48 -11.41 -12.85
CA ILE A 263 -13.64 -12.18 -13.32
C ILE A 263 -13.38 -12.89 -14.65
N TRP A 264 -12.50 -12.36 -15.50
CA TRP A 264 -12.18 -12.91 -16.81
C TRP A 264 -11.26 -14.15 -16.74
N SER A 265 -10.58 -14.40 -15.61
CA SER A 265 -9.64 -15.52 -15.51
C SER A 265 -10.36 -16.84 -15.23
N LYS A 266 -10.48 -17.67 -16.29
CA LYS A 266 -10.98 -19.05 -16.20
C LYS A 266 -10.11 -19.92 -15.30
N ASN A 267 -8.80 -19.65 -15.25
CA ASN A 267 -7.89 -20.40 -14.38
C ASN A 267 -8.11 -20.04 -12.91
N THR A 268 -8.30 -18.75 -12.57
CA THR A 268 -8.67 -18.33 -11.21
C THR A 268 -9.98 -18.98 -10.78
N LEU A 269 -11.01 -18.96 -11.64
CA LEU A 269 -12.28 -19.62 -11.38
C LEU A 269 -12.10 -21.12 -11.07
N LYS A 270 -11.45 -21.86 -11.98
CA LYS A 270 -11.21 -23.30 -11.87
C LYS A 270 -10.49 -23.64 -10.56
N ILE A 271 -9.37 -22.95 -10.28
CA ILE A 271 -8.56 -23.23 -9.09
C ILE A 271 -9.33 -22.90 -7.80
N LEU A 272 -10.06 -21.78 -7.76
CA LEU A 272 -10.86 -21.45 -6.59
C LEU A 272 -12.02 -22.44 -6.36
N GLN A 273 -12.66 -22.94 -7.42
CA GLN A 273 -13.67 -23.99 -7.30
C GLN A 273 -13.07 -25.27 -6.69
N GLN A 274 -11.92 -25.73 -7.20
CA GLN A 274 -11.21 -26.91 -6.72
C GLN A 274 -10.73 -26.77 -5.26
N GLU A 275 -10.23 -25.60 -4.89
CA GLU A 275 -9.59 -25.38 -3.59
C GLU A 275 -10.53 -24.83 -2.51
N SER A 276 -11.77 -24.46 -2.86
CA SER A 276 -12.70 -23.75 -1.96
C SER A 276 -12.88 -24.41 -0.59
N GLU A 277 -13.10 -25.72 -0.56
CA GLU A 277 -13.30 -26.47 0.69
C GLU A 277 -12.00 -26.58 1.52
N ASN A 278 -10.85 -26.74 0.87
CA ASN A 278 -9.54 -26.74 1.55
C ASN A 278 -9.24 -25.37 2.16
N LEU A 279 -9.51 -24.30 1.39
CA LEU A 279 -9.35 -22.92 1.82
C LEU A 279 -10.22 -22.59 3.03
N LYS A 280 -11.46 -23.09 3.10
CA LYS A 280 -12.35 -22.89 4.25
C LYS A 280 -11.94 -23.65 5.50
N LYS A 281 -11.35 -24.83 5.34
CA LYS A 281 -10.80 -25.60 6.47
C LYS A 281 -9.68 -24.83 7.14
N GLU A 282 -8.88 -24.11 6.37
CA GLU A 282 -7.68 -23.44 6.88
C GLU A 282 -7.87 -21.94 7.21
N PHE A 283 -8.66 -21.21 6.43
CA PHE A 283 -8.78 -19.75 6.52
C PHE A 283 -10.23 -19.30 6.75
N VAL A 284 -10.39 -18.07 7.26
CA VAL A 284 -11.71 -17.41 7.37
C VAL A 284 -11.82 -16.32 6.32
N PHE A 285 -12.73 -16.51 5.37
CA PHE A 285 -12.99 -15.53 4.32
C PHE A 285 -13.90 -14.40 4.84
N LYS A 286 -13.43 -13.15 4.78
CA LYS A 286 -14.09 -12.00 5.40
C LYS A 286 -14.49 -10.94 4.38
N ASN A 287 -15.47 -10.12 4.80
CA ASN A 287 -15.83 -8.90 4.12
C ASN A 287 -14.75 -7.85 4.32
N LEU A 288 -14.25 -7.28 3.22
CA LEU A 288 -13.18 -6.29 3.21
C LEU A 288 -13.49 -5.06 4.07
N ILE A 289 -14.77 -4.70 4.24
CA ILE A 289 -15.18 -3.59 5.10
C ILE A 289 -14.72 -3.74 6.55
N ASN A 290 -14.53 -4.99 7.00
CA ASN A 290 -14.10 -5.31 8.35
C ASN A 290 -12.67 -4.79 8.64
N LEU A 291 -11.87 -4.50 7.61
CA LEU A 291 -10.56 -3.86 7.78
C LEU A 291 -10.71 -2.42 8.30
N TYR A 292 -11.70 -1.70 7.78
CA TYR A 292 -11.90 -0.28 8.08
C TYR A 292 -12.70 -0.06 9.37
N GLN A 293 -13.65 -0.95 9.68
CA GLN A 293 -14.44 -0.87 10.93
C GLN A 293 -13.63 -1.22 12.18
N ARG A 294 -12.57 -2.04 12.06
CA ARG A 294 -11.67 -2.34 13.19
C ARG A 294 -10.90 -1.13 13.66
N GLU A 295 -10.53 -0.23 12.75
CA GLU A 295 -9.90 1.02 13.15
C GLU A 295 -10.90 1.96 13.81
N GLU A 296 -12.13 2.10 13.29
CA GLU A 296 -13.17 2.90 13.97
C GLU A 296 -13.41 2.45 15.41
N ASN A 297 -13.37 1.14 15.68
CA ASN A 297 -13.57 0.60 17.03
C ASN A 297 -12.31 0.65 17.91
N ASN A 298 -11.11 0.70 17.33
CA ASN A 298 -9.86 0.87 18.08
C ASN A 298 -9.54 2.36 18.32
N GLU A 299 -10.03 3.25 17.47
CA GLU A 299 -10.10 4.70 17.66
C GLU A 299 -11.35 5.08 18.46
N GLY A 300 -11.56 4.43 19.61
CA GLY A 300 -12.38 5.03 20.65
C GLY A 300 -11.88 6.45 20.87
N THR A 301 -12.71 7.46 20.58
CA THR A 301 -12.58 8.92 20.83
C THR A 301 -12.31 9.92 19.69
N TRP A 302 -12.42 9.60 18.39
CA TRP A 302 -12.54 10.68 17.37
C TRP A 302 -13.72 10.49 16.42
N ASN A 303 -14.80 11.14 16.82
CA ASN A 303 -16.11 11.14 16.17
C ASN A 303 -16.00 11.77 14.77
N ARG A 304 -16.19 10.99 13.70
CA ARG A 304 -16.28 11.49 12.30
C ARG A 304 -17.45 12.47 12.06
N LYS A 305 -18.25 12.74 13.09
CA LYS A 305 -19.42 13.61 13.03
C LYS A 305 -19.14 15.09 13.34
N LEU A 306 -17.88 15.48 13.59
CA LEU A 306 -17.55 16.82 14.11
C LEU A 306 -16.44 17.58 13.34
N MET A 307 -16.17 17.25 12.08
CA MET A 307 -15.36 18.08 11.16
C MET A 307 -15.96 18.04 9.77
#